data_AF-A0A2S2N8K4-F1
#
_entry.id   AF-A0A2S2N8K4-F1
#
_cell.length_a   1.000
_cell.length_b   1.000
_cell.length_c   1.000
_cell.angle_alpha   90.00
_cell.angle_beta   90.00
_cell.angle_gamma   90.00
#
_symmetry.space_group_name_H-M   'P 1'
#
loop_
_entity.id
_entity.type
_entity.pdbx_description
1 polymer ?
#
loop_
_entity_poly.entity_id
_entity_poly.type
_entity_poly.pdbx_seq_one_letter_code
_entity_poly.pdbx_strand_id
1 'polypeptide(L)'
;HLCRNVLDSLKRWEFEINPTSENDISPQGRMDMQLLAKRTKDKMSEVLVKEINKNTFKIYASEDRKVMNSAEEFSRTMFGDDFRYKVLIEKIENNSSFIGLEACPKWTDAIQNSEASLFRKSPEYIEMVSQISKRLGFLDNITDSIVHAMYESCRYNKALVVESYPAWCGLFTRQELQLLEYYEDLDYYYKYGYGSEINTKVGCPIAKELMGYLNAVANNDSDRPSAVFRFGSSAGLLTTLLALGVARDPIPLTHSNYHAQYRRQWRMSQVDPFSGNFAAVFYK
;
A
#
# COMPACT_ATOMS: atom_id res chain seq x y z
N HIS A 1 -11.13 5.22 31.44
CA HIS A 1 -9.82 5.43 32.08
C HIS A 1 -8.75 4.66 31.31
N LEU A 2 -7.57 5.26 31.11
CA LEU A 2 -6.43 4.64 30.44
C LEU A 2 -5.81 3.55 31.33
N CYS A 3 -5.41 2.41 30.74
CA CYS A 3 -4.70 1.37 31.49
C CYS A 3 -3.33 1.86 31.95
N ARG A 4 -2.90 1.50 33.18
CA ARG A 4 -1.61 1.93 33.76
C ARG A 4 -0.42 1.59 32.87
N ASN A 5 -0.42 0.40 32.27
CA ASN A 5 0.64 -0.03 31.35
C ASN A 5 0.74 0.88 30.11
N VAL A 6 -0.39 1.34 29.57
CA VAL A 6 -0.39 2.27 28.42
C VAL A 6 0.18 3.62 28.84
N LEU A 7 -0.22 4.12 30.02
CA LEU A 7 0.31 5.37 30.56
C LEU A 7 1.83 5.31 30.77
N ASP A 8 2.32 4.21 31.35
CA ASP A 8 3.75 4.02 31.62
C ASP A 8 4.56 3.82 30.32
N SER A 9 3.95 3.25 29.28
CA SER A 9 4.55 3.21 27.94
C SER A 9 4.62 4.58 27.28
N LEU A 10 3.57 5.41 27.39
CA LEU A 10 3.59 6.78 26.86
C LEU A 10 4.63 7.67 27.55
N LYS A 11 4.79 7.54 28.88
CA LYS A 11 5.80 8.29 29.64
C LYS A 11 7.24 7.99 29.24
N ARG A 12 7.49 6.78 28.74
CA ARG A 12 8.81 6.32 28.29
C ARG A 12 8.97 6.38 26.77
N TRP A 13 7.94 6.82 26.06
CA TRP A 13 7.99 6.87 24.61
C TRP A 13 8.87 8.03 24.17
N GLU A 14 9.78 7.74 23.25
CA GLU A 14 10.65 8.71 22.60
C GLU A 14 10.46 8.64 21.08
N PHE A 15 10.58 9.79 20.42
CA PHE A 15 10.51 9.87 18.97
C PHE A 15 11.86 9.47 18.36
N GLU A 16 12.06 8.16 18.19
CA GLU A 16 13.29 7.58 17.63
C GLU A 16 13.13 7.30 16.12
N ILE A 17 13.15 8.34 15.30
CA ILE A 17 13.25 8.20 13.84
C ILE A 17 14.48 8.97 13.38
N ASN A 18 15.39 8.28 12.67
CA ASN A 18 16.52 8.94 12.05
C ASN A 18 16.03 9.81 10.87
N PRO A 19 16.16 11.14 10.91
CA PRO A 19 15.70 12.01 9.82
C PRO A 19 16.34 11.67 8.47
N THR A 20 17.57 11.14 8.45
CA THR A 20 18.25 10.76 7.19
C THR A 20 17.70 9.48 6.56
N SER A 21 16.87 8.74 7.31
CA SER A 21 16.14 7.55 6.82
C SER A 21 14.76 7.88 6.27
N GLU A 22 14.38 9.17 6.28
CA GLU A 22 13.14 9.63 5.66
C GLU A 22 13.10 9.21 4.18
N ASN A 23 11.94 8.69 3.76
CA ASN A 23 11.67 8.22 2.40
C ASN A 23 12.62 7.09 1.92
N ASP A 24 13.24 6.34 2.84
CA ASP A 24 13.94 5.09 2.55
C ASP A 24 13.15 3.88 3.05
N ILE A 25 13.51 2.69 2.56
CA ILE A 25 12.96 1.43 3.05
C ILE A 25 13.50 1.13 4.46
N SER A 26 12.58 0.81 5.38
CA SER A 26 12.91 0.44 6.75
C SER A 26 13.58 -0.94 6.81
N PRO A 27 14.28 -1.29 7.91
CA PRO A 27 14.80 -2.64 8.11
C PRO A 27 13.73 -3.73 7.95
N GLN A 28 12.53 -3.49 8.48
CA GLN A 28 11.39 -4.38 8.31
C GLN A 28 10.97 -4.49 6.83
N GLY A 29 10.89 -3.37 6.09
CA GLY A 29 10.56 -3.40 4.67
C GLY A 29 11.58 -4.18 3.83
N ARG A 30 12.88 -4.11 4.18
CA ARG A 30 13.92 -4.95 3.54
C ARG A 30 13.65 -6.43 3.79
N MET A 31 13.34 -6.79 5.04
CA MET A 31 12.98 -8.16 5.40
C MET A 31 11.73 -8.63 4.64
N ASP A 32 10.72 -7.78 4.49
CA ASP A 32 9.51 -8.10 3.74
C ASP A 32 9.82 -8.39 2.26
N MET A 33 10.67 -7.58 1.62
CA MET A 33 11.12 -7.80 0.23
C MET A 33 11.93 -9.09 0.08
N GLN A 34 12.82 -9.39 1.03
CA GLN A 34 13.60 -10.63 1.04
C GLN A 34 12.70 -11.85 1.18
N LEU A 35 11.74 -11.81 2.11
CA LEU A 35 10.79 -12.90 2.32
C LEU A 35 9.84 -13.07 1.13
N LEU A 36 9.40 -11.96 0.51
CA LEU A 36 8.59 -12.00 -0.71
C LEU A 36 9.37 -12.63 -1.88
N ALA A 37 10.64 -12.27 -2.05
CA ALA A 37 11.51 -12.87 -3.07
C ALA A 37 11.69 -14.37 -2.86
N LYS A 38 12.01 -14.81 -1.62
CA LYS A 38 12.14 -16.24 -1.28
C LYS A 38 10.87 -17.02 -1.60
N ARG A 39 9.71 -16.55 -1.11
CA ARG A 39 8.42 -17.22 -1.39
C ARG A 39 8.08 -17.25 -2.88
N THR A 40 8.39 -16.17 -3.61
CA THR A 40 8.18 -16.12 -5.07
C THR A 40 9.07 -17.15 -5.77
N LYS A 41 10.33 -17.24 -5.37
CA LYS A 41 11.30 -18.22 -5.88
C LYS A 41 10.87 -19.65 -5.65
N ASP A 42 10.44 -19.96 -4.43
CA ASP A 42 10.00 -21.29 -4.05
C ASP A 42 8.71 -21.69 -4.76
N LYS A 43 7.74 -20.77 -4.86
CA LYS A 43 6.42 -21.05 -5.44
C LYS A 43 6.40 -21.07 -6.96
N MET A 44 7.29 -20.31 -7.61
CA MET A 44 7.36 -20.19 -9.07
C MET A 44 8.61 -20.87 -9.63
N SER A 45 9.16 -21.87 -8.93
CA SER A 45 10.41 -22.52 -9.29
C SER A 45 10.44 -22.92 -10.76
N GLU A 46 9.38 -23.53 -11.29
CA GLU A 46 9.25 -23.98 -12.69
C GLU A 46 9.43 -22.86 -13.72
N VAL A 47 8.99 -21.64 -13.41
CA VAL A 47 9.16 -20.45 -14.27
C VAL A 47 10.55 -19.83 -14.08
N LEU A 48 11.11 -19.98 -12.88
CA LEU A 48 12.32 -19.31 -12.42
C LEU A 48 13.61 -20.15 -12.53
N VAL A 49 13.56 -21.43 -12.94
CA VAL A 49 14.76 -22.27 -13.19
C VAL A 49 15.54 -21.85 -14.43
N LYS A 50 15.00 -20.94 -15.25
CA LYS A 50 15.66 -20.47 -16.47
C LYS A 50 16.93 -19.68 -16.15
N GLU A 51 17.84 -19.65 -17.11
CA GLU A 51 19.07 -18.86 -17.02
C GLU A 51 18.74 -17.41 -16.65
N ILE A 52 19.38 -16.91 -15.58
CA ILE A 52 19.18 -15.55 -15.09
C ILE A 52 19.90 -14.60 -16.04
N ASN A 53 19.14 -13.99 -16.96
CA ASN A 53 19.63 -12.97 -17.88
C ASN A 53 18.50 -12.00 -18.28
N LYS A 54 18.86 -10.91 -18.98
CA LYS A 54 17.95 -9.84 -19.42
C LYS A 54 16.84 -10.27 -20.40
N ASN A 55 16.96 -11.43 -21.03
CA ASN A 55 15.95 -11.98 -21.93
C ASN A 55 14.93 -12.82 -21.14
N THR A 56 15.36 -13.42 -20.03
CA THR A 56 14.48 -14.23 -19.16
C THR A 56 13.72 -13.38 -18.15
N PHE A 57 14.34 -12.32 -17.62
CA PHE A 57 13.78 -11.51 -16.55
C PHE A 57 13.82 -10.02 -16.87
N LYS A 58 12.75 -9.32 -16.50
CA LYS A 58 12.68 -7.86 -16.55
C LYS A 58 12.28 -7.31 -15.20
N ILE A 59 12.97 -6.26 -14.75
CA ILE A 59 12.70 -5.59 -13.49
C ILE A 59 12.54 -4.10 -13.77
N TYR A 60 11.44 -3.54 -13.31
CA TYR A 60 11.14 -2.13 -13.43
C TYR A 60 10.89 -1.52 -12.06
N ALA A 61 11.38 -0.31 -11.83
CA ALA A 61 11.13 0.42 -10.59
C ALA A 61 10.96 1.92 -10.86
N SER A 62 10.07 2.57 -10.11
CA SER A 62 9.98 4.03 -10.11
C SER A 62 11.25 4.67 -9.55
N GLU A 63 11.49 5.94 -9.86
CA GLU A 63 12.66 6.68 -9.36
C GLU A 63 12.62 7.01 -7.86
N ASP A 64 11.51 6.73 -7.18
CA ASP A 64 11.40 6.93 -5.73
C ASP A 64 12.42 6.03 -5.00
N ARG A 65 13.18 6.64 -4.08
CA ARG A 65 14.27 5.98 -3.36
C ARG A 65 13.83 4.71 -2.63
N LYS A 66 12.66 4.71 -1.95
CA LYS A 66 12.20 3.50 -1.24
C LYS A 66 11.78 2.41 -2.21
N VAL A 67 11.25 2.77 -3.39
CA VAL A 67 10.84 1.82 -4.42
C VAL A 67 12.05 1.19 -5.08
N MET A 68 13.05 1.99 -5.47
CA MET A 68 14.33 1.50 -5.98
C MET A 68 15.02 0.58 -4.98
N ASN A 69 15.08 0.97 -3.70
CA ASN A 69 15.70 0.15 -2.67
C ASN A 69 14.89 -1.13 -2.38
N SER A 70 13.56 -1.09 -2.53
CA SER A 70 12.73 -2.31 -2.44
C SER A 70 13.01 -3.27 -3.59
N ALA A 71 13.10 -2.75 -4.82
CA ALA A 71 13.44 -3.53 -6.00
C ALA A 71 14.83 -4.17 -5.87
N GLU A 72 15.80 -3.41 -5.34
CA GLU A 72 17.15 -3.88 -5.08
C GLU A 72 17.19 -5.06 -4.09
N GLU A 73 16.54 -4.93 -2.92
CA GLU A 73 16.51 -5.97 -1.89
C GLU A 73 15.82 -7.25 -2.37
N PHE A 74 14.71 -7.10 -3.10
CA PHE A 74 14.01 -8.22 -3.72
C PHE A 74 14.92 -8.91 -4.75
N SER A 75 15.52 -8.13 -5.66
CA SER A 75 16.30 -8.67 -6.79
C SER A 75 17.56 -9.37 -6.33
N ARG A 76 18.27 -8.80 -5.36
CA ARG A 76 19.44 -9.41 -4.72
C ARG A 76 19.10 -10.78 -4.11
N THR A 77 17.98 -10.86 -3.41
CA THR A 77 17.53 -12.12 -2.78
C THR A 77 17.09 -13.16 -3.80
N MET A 78 16.41 -12.71 -4.86
CA MET A 78 15.89 -13.54 -5.91
C MET A 78 17.00 -14.16 -6.78
N PHE A 79 17.94 -13.32 -7.21
CA PHE A 79 18.90 -13.62 -8.29
C PHE A 79 20.36 -13.71 -7.84
N GLY A 80 20.68 -13.36 -6.59
CA GLY A 80 22.03 -13.34 -6.03
C GLY A 80 22.67 -11.95 -6.03
N ASP A 81 23.82 -11.80 -5.35
CA ASP A 81 24.49 -10.50 -5.18
C ASP A 81 25.03 -9.92 -6.51
N ASP A 82 25.34 -10.79 -7.48
CA ASP A 82 25.86 -10.43 -8.79
C ASP A 82 24.74 -10.15 -9.82
N PHE A 83 23.47 -10.05 -9.39
CA PHE A 83 22.33 -9.95 -10.31
C PHE A 83 22.43 -8.76 -11.27
N ARG A 84 23.09 -7.66 -10.88
CA ARG A 84 23.24 -6.47 -11.71
C ARG A 84 23.98 -6.73 -13.02
N TYR A 85 24.84 -7.74 -13.06
CA TYR A 85 25.52 -8.15 -14.29
C TYR A 85 24.61 -8.97 -15.23
N LYS A 86 23.49 -9.47 -14.71
CA LYS A 86 22.58 -10.40 -15.38
C LYS A 86 21.26 -9.74 -15.78
N VAL A 87 20.68 -8.96 -14.86
CA VAL A 87 19.37 -8.30 -14.98
C VAL A 87 19.48 -6.90 -14.39
N LEU A 88 19.21 -5.89 -15.21
CA LEU A 88 19.19 -4.49 -14.79
C LEU A 88 17.81 -4.11 -14.24
N ILE A 89 17.79 -3.25 -13.22
CA ILE A 89 16.58 -2.56 -12.79
C ILE A 89 16.40 -1.37 -13.73
N GLU A 90 15.41 -1.48 -14.62
CA GLU A 90 15.04 -0.41 -15.54
C GLU A 90 14.25 0.66 -14.77
N LYS A 91 14.81 1.87 -14.72
CA LYS A 91 14.15 3.00 -14.07
C LYS A 91 13.02 3.49 -14.95
N ILE A 92 11.86 3.67 -14.34
CA ILE A 92 10.70 4.26 -14.98
C ILE A 92 10.50 5.67 -14.42
N GLU A 93 10.52 6.65 -15.32
CA GLU A 93 10.24 8.05 -14.97
C GLU A 93 8.83 8.22 -14.37
N ASN A 94 8.72 9.14 -13.42
CA ASN A 94 7.46 9.47 -12.73
C ASN A 94 6.38 10.06 -13.66
N ASN A 95 6.69 10.41 -14.91
CA ASN A 95 5.71 10.86 -15.91
C ASN A 95 5.10 9.71 -16.72
N SER A 96 5.59 8.48 -16.51
CA SER A 96 5.09 7.32 -17.24
C SER A 96 3.66 6.99 -16.83
N SER A 97 2.87 6.51 -17.79
CA SER A 97 1.49 6.09 -17.60
C SER A 97 1.27 4.96 -16.58
N PHE A 98 2.35 4.36 -16.08
CA PHE A 98 2.32 3.18 -15.21
C PHE A 98 2.49 3.51 -13.73
N ILE A 99 3.13 4.63 -13.41
CA ILE A 99 3.62 4.96 -12.06
C ILE A 99 3.27 6.41 -11.68
N GLY A 100 3.02 7.27 -12.68
CA GLY A 100 2.88 8.71 -12.57
C GLY A 100 1.47 9.28 -12.48
N LEU A 101 0.54 8.61 -11.78
CA LEU A 101 -0.85 9.07 -11.64
C LEU A 101 -0.93 10.55 -11.21
N GLU A 102 -0.10 10.92 -10.24
CA GLU A 102 -0.08 12.26 -9.64
C GLU A 102 0.50 13.33 -10.59
N ALA A 103 1.22 12.91 -11.65
CA ALA A 103 1.69 13.80 -12.70
C ALA A 103 0.63 14.07 -13.78
N CYS A 104 -0.52 13.40 -13.76
CA CYS A 104 -1.61 13.61 -14.72
C CYS A 104 -2.52 14.77 -14.26
N PRO A 105 -2.52 15.94 -14.94
CA PRO A 105 -3.31 17.09 -14.48
C PRO A 105 -4.82 16.80 -14.44
N LYS A 106 -5.32 16.06 -15.44
CA LYS A 106 -6.73 15.64 -15.49
C LYS A 106 -7.13 14.75 -14.31
N TRP A 107 -6.20 13.95 -13.78
CA TRP A 107 -6.44 13.16 -12.59
C TRP A 107 -6.50 14.08 -11.37
N THR A 108 -5.50 14.94 -11.18
CA THR A 108 -5.43 15.89 -10.07
C THR A 108 -6.65 16.80 -9.99
N ASP A 109 -7.14 17.30 -11.12
CA ASP A 109 -8.33 18.16 -11.18
C ASP A 109 -9.64 17.40 -10.89
N ALA A 110 -9.68 16.10 -11.21
CA ALA A 110 -10.88 15.28 -11.11
C ALA A 110 -11.02 14.56 -9.75
N ILE A 111 -9.92 14.35 -9.03
CA ILE A 111 -9.97 13.72 -7.71
C ILE A 111 -10.62 14.68 -6.71
N GLN A 112 -11.75 14.26 -6.15
CA GLN A 112 -12.40 14.92 -5.03
C GLN A 112 -12.55 13.91 -3.89
N ASN A 113 -11.99 14.24 -2.74
CA ASN A 113 -12.07 13.40 -1.54
C ASN A 113 -13.03 13.97 -0.49
N SER A 114 -14.22 14.35 -0.94
CA SER A 114 -15.24 14.93 -0.07
C SER A 114 -15.77 13.92 0.93
N GLU A 115 -15.87 12.64 0.56
CA GLU A 115 -16.46 11.58 1.41
C GLU A 115 -15.62 11.30 2.65
N ALA A 116 -14.30 11.16 2.55
CA ALA A 116 -13.44 11.00 3.72
C ALA A 116 -13.55 12.23 4.66
N SER A 117 -13.62 13.43 4.08
CA SER A 117 -13.78 14.69 4.83
C SER A 117 -15.16 14.82 5.49
N LEU A 118 -16.22 14.35 4.85
CA LEU A 118 -17.58 14.28 5.40
C LEU A 118 -17.67 13.23 6.51
N PHE A 119 -16.97 12.11 6.37
CA PHE A 119 -16.95 11.06 7.38
C PHE A 119 -16.34 11.53 8.71
N ARG A 120 -15.32 12.39 8.68
CA ARG A 120 -14.78 13.05 9.88
C ARG A 120 -15.81 13.91 10.64
N LYS A 121 -16.91 14.29 9.99
CA LYS A 121 -18.03 15.05 10.57
C LYS A 121 -19.20 14.15 11.00
N SER A 122 -19.09 12.84 10.81
CA SER A 122 -20.14 11.90 11.21
C SER A 122 -20.28 11.83 12.73
N PRO A 123 -21.49 11.52 13.25
CA PRO A 123 -21.70 11.31 14.68
C PRO A 123 -20.74 10.28 15.28
N GLU A 124 -20.46 9.19 14.56
CA GLU A 124 -19.56 8.13 14.98
C GLU A 124 -18.12 8.61 15.15
N TYR A 125 -17.62 9.41 14.20
CA TYR A 125 -16.27 9.95 14.26
C TYR A 125 -16.13 10.99 15.37
N ILE A 126 -17.12 11.88 15.52
CA ILE A 126 -17.14 12.88 16.60
C ILE A 126 -17.17 12.19 17.98
N GLU A 127 -17.98 11.13 18.12
CA GLU A 127 -18.05 10.34 19.35
C GLU A 127 -16.72 9.63 19.63
N MET A 128 -16.06 9.06 18.63
CA MET A 128 -14.71 8.50 18.78
C MET A 128 -13.73 9.54 19.33
N VAL A 129 -13.69 10.75 18.76
CA VAL A 129 -12.81 11.84 19.25
C VAL A 129 -13.12 12.18 20.70
N SER A 130 -14.41 12.27 21.06
CA SER A 130 -14.87 12.52 22.44
C SER A 130 -14.41 11.43 23.41
N GLN A 131 -14.58 10.16 23.04
CA GLN A 131 -14.17 9.02 23.88
C GLN A 131 -12.66 8.94 24.07
N ILE A 132 -11.88 9.20 23.02
CA ILE A 132 -10.41 9.27 23.10
C ILE A 132 -9.99 10.43 24.02
N SER A 133 -10.57 11.63 23.85
CA SER A 133 -10.27 12.82 24.66
C SER A 133 -10.52 12.56 26.15
N LYS A 134 -11.69 12.01 26.47
CA LYS A 134 -12.08 11.64 27.83
C LYS A 134 -11.17 10.55 28.41
N ARG A 135 -10.74 9.58 27.60
CA ARG A 135 -9.83 8.50 28.02
C ARG A 135 -8.45 9.04 28.38
N LEU A 136 -7.98 10.04 27.65
CA LEU A 136 -6.71 10.74 27.89
C LEU A 136 -6.78 11.72 29.06
N GLY A 137 -7.99 12.09 29.50
CA GLY A 137 -8.22 12.98 30.64
C GLY A 137 -8.34 14.45 30.28
N PHE A 138 -8.57 14.78 29.01
CA PHE A 138 -8.88 16.15 28.59
C PHE A 138 -10.33 16.51 28.93
N LEU A 139 -10.56 17.77 29.29
CA LEU A 139 -11.90 18.31 29.57
C LEU A 139 -12.67 18.61 28.28
N ASP A 140 -11.95 19.10 27.28
CA ASP A 140 -12.47 19.39 25.94
C ASP A 140 -11.97 18.35 24.92
N ASN A 141 -12.66 18.28 23.78
CA ASN A 141 -12.25 17.40 22.69
C ASN A 141 -10.90 17.84 22.11
N ILE A 142 -9.98 16.90 21.97
CA ILE A 142 -8.77 17.10 21.16
C ILE A 142 -9.14 17.25 19.68
N THR A 143 -8.25 17.85 18.90
CA THR A 143 -8.48 18.02 17.47
C THR A 143 -8.34 16.70 16.71
N ASP A 144 -9.04 16.61 15.57
CA ASP A 144 -8.89 15.52 14.61
C ASP A 144 -7.42 15.30 14.20
N SER A 145 -6.66 16.38 14.01
CA SER A 145 -5.23 16.30 13.69
C SER A 145 -4.41 15.60 14.77
N ILE A 146 -4.75 15.77 16.06
CA ILE A 146 -4.07 15.07 17.15
C ILE A 146 -4.45 13.58 17.14
N VAL A 147 -5.74 13.26 16.94
CA VAL A 147 -6.20 11.86 16.81
C VAL A 147 -5.48 11.15 15.66
N HIS A 148 -5.41 11.81 14.50
CA HIS A 148 -4.74 11.27 13.34
C HIS A 148 -3.23 11.12 13.57
N ALA A 149 -2.56 12.08 14.21
CA ALA A 149 -1.14 11.95 14.57
C ALA A 149 -0.87 10.76 15.51
N MET A 150 -1.74 10.51 16.49
CA MET A 150 -1.64 9.32 17.36
C MET A 150 -1.85 8.02 16.57
N TYR A 151 -2.79 8.02 15.62
CA TYR A 151 -3.06 6.88 14.74
C TYR A 151 -1.88 6.57 13.81
N GLU A 152 -1.32 7.57 13.14
CA GLU A 152 -0.13 7.43 12.31
C GLU A 152 1.09 6.95 13.11
N SER A 153 1.30 7.51 14.31
CA SER A 153 2.37 7.08 15.21
C SER A 153 2.23 5.60 15.59
N CYS A 154 1.00 5.13 15.82
CA CYS A 154 0.71 3.72 16.04
C CYS A 154 1.04 2.86 14.80
N ARG A 155 0.50 3.22 13.63
CA ARG A 155 0.67 2.46 12.38
C ARG A 155 2.12 2.34 11.96
N TYR A 156 2.84 3.47 11.88
CA TYR A 156 4.22 3.49 11.42
C TYR A 156 5.15 2.80 12.42
N ASN A 157 4.97 2.98 13.73
CA ASN A 157 5.80 2.26 14.69
C ASN A 157 5.57 0.74 14.62
N LYS A 158 4.33 0.30 14.41
CA LYS A 158 4.02 -1.11 14.17
C LYS A 158 4.65 -1.64 12.88
N ALA A 159 4.67 -0.84 11.81
CA ALA A 159 5.30 -1.19 10.54
C ALA A 159 6.84 -1.21 10.61
N LEU A 160 7.44 -0.38 11.46
CA LEU A 160 8.88 -0.38 11.68
C LEU A 160 9.35 -1.57 12.53
N VAL A 161 8.56 -1.97 13.53
CA VAL A 161 8.88 -3.07 14.44
C VAL A 161 7.63 -3.93 14.66
N VAL A 162 7.49 -4.99 13.88
CA VAL A 162 6.26 -5.83 13.86
C VAL A 162 5.98 -6.48 15.21
N GLU A 163 7.01 -6.88 15.95
CA GLU A 163 6.85 -7.53 17.27
C GLU A 163 6.54 -6.54 18.40
N SER A 164 6.65 -5.23 18.16
CA SER A 164 6.41 -4.21 19.19
C SER A 164 4.93 -4.06 19.55
N TYR A 165 4.70 -3.51 20.74
CA TYR A 165 3.42 -2.95 21.16
C TYR A 165 3.55 -1.43 21.25
N PRO A 166 3.29 -0.68 20.15
CA PRO A 166 3.50 0.76 20.13
C PRO A 166 2.67 1.46 21.21
N ALA A 167 3.29 2.38 21.94
CA ALA A 167 2.63 3.12 23.03
C ALA A 167 1.33 3.79 22.55
N TRP A 168 1.38 4.42 21.38
CA TRP A 168 0.24 5.10 20.76
C TRP A 168 -0.89 4.15 20.32
N CYS A 169 -0.59 2.88 20.00
CA CYS A 169 -1.65 1.91 19.67
C CYS A 169 -2.53 1.56 20.89
N GLY A 170 -1.97 1.62 22.10
CA GLY A 170 -2.71 1.37 23.33
C GLY A 170 -3.77 2.43 23.66
N LEU A 171 -3.80 3.54 22.91
CA LEU A 171 -4.80 4.60 23.07
C LEU A 171 -6.13 4.28 22.41
N PHE A 172 -6.17 3.32 21.49
CA PHE A 172 -7.35 3.03 20.67
C PHE A 172 -7.97 1.69 21.05
N THR A 173 -9.29 1.63 21.02
CA THR A 173 -10.05 0.38 20.99
C THR A 173 -10.08 -0.19 19.57
N ARG A 174 -10.46 -1.46 19.44
CA ARG A 174 -10.61 -2.10 18.12
C ARG A 174 -11.65 -1.39 17.26
N GLN A 175 -12.76 -0.94 17.84
CA GLN A 175 -13.84 -0.25 17.14
C GLN A 175 -13.38 1.11 16.61
N GLU A 176 -12.61 1.86 17.40
CA GLU A 176 -12.04 3.15 16.98
C GLU A 176 -11.01 2.96 15.87
N LEU A 177 -10.17 1.92 15.94
CA LEU A 177 -9.27 1.57 14.83
C LEU A 177 -10.04 1.17 13.55
N GLN A 178 -11.21 0.53 13.67
CA GLN A 178 -12.06 0.21 12.52
C GLN A 178 -12.73 1.44 11.91
N LEU A 179 -13.05 2.47 12.70
CA LEU A 179 -13.53 3.76 12.21
C LEU A 179 -12.42 4.49 11.46
N LEU A 180 -11.21 4.53 12.02
CA LEU A 180 -10.04 5.13 11.38
C LEU A 180 -9.64 4.38 10.09
N GLU A 181 -9.72 3.04 10.08
CA GLU A 181 -9.56 2.25 8.86
C GLU A 181 -10.59 2.63 7.80
N TYR A 182 -11.86 2.83 8.19
CA TYR A 182 -12.88 3.22 7.23
C TYR A 182 -12.67 4.63 6.65
N TYR A 183 -12.15 5.55 7.47
CA TYR A 183 -11.70 6.86 6.98
C TYR A 183 -10.62 6.72 5.90
N GLU A 184 -9.58 5.90 6.15
CA GLU A 184 -8.52 5.63 5.16
C GLU A 184 -9.08 4.93 3.92
N ASP A 185 -10.01 3.99 4.09
CA ASP A 185 -10.65 3.30 2.98
C ASP A 185 -11.40 4.27 2.08
N LEU A 186 -12.16 5.22 2.65
CA LEU A 186 -12.80 6.28 1.88
C LEU A 186 -11.76 7.15 1.17
N ASP A 187 -10.69 7.53 1.87
CA ASP A 187 -9.65 8.38 1.29
C ASP A 187 -9.06 7.74 0.02
N TYR A 188 -8.62 6.48 0.12
CA TYR A 188 -8.05 5.75 -1.00
C TYR A 188 -9.08 5.30 -2.04
N TYR A 189 -10.34 5.03 -1.64
CA TYR A 189 -11.42 4.66 -2.56
C TYR A 189 -11.72 5.77 -3.56
N TYR A 190 -11.77 7.01 -3.08
CA TYR A 190 -12.01 8.18 -3.93
C TYR A 190 -10.74 8.68 -4.62
N LYS A 191 -9.57 8.52 -4.01
CA LYS A 191 -8.29 8.93 -4.60
C LYS A 191 -7.80 7.98 -5.70
N TYR A 192 -7.81 6.67 -5.48
CA TYR A 192 -7.23 5.68 -6.41
C TYR A 192 -8.18 4.55 -6.83
N GLY A 193 -9.34 4.43 -6.19
CA GLY A 193 -10.28 3.34 -6.37
C GLY A 193 -11.52 3.66 -7.19
N TYR A 194 -12.57 2.88 -6.93
CA TYR A 194 -13.87 2.92 -7.63
C TYR A 194 -14.69 4.18 -7.38
N GLY A 195 -14.29 5.03 -6.43
CA GLY A 195 -15.00 6.27 -6.11
C GLY A 195 -14.82 7.38 -7.16
N SER A 196 -13.86 7.24 -8.07
CA SER A 196 -13.63 8.21 -9.14
C SER A 196 -13.47 7.54 -10.50
N GLU A 197 -14.26 7.97 -11.48
CA GLU A 197 -14.28 7.38 -12.82
C GLU A 197 -12.92 7.52 -13.53
N ILE A 198 -12.17 8.61 -13.28
CA ILE A 198 -10.86 8.84 -13.90
C ILE A 198 -9.87 7.72 -13.57
N ASN A 199 -9.96 7.12 -12.38
CA ASN A 199 -9.06 6.05 -11.93
C ASN A 199 -9.18 4.81 -12.83
N THR A 200 -10.38 4.52 -13.34
CA THR A 200 -10.60 3.41 -14.28
C THR A 200 -9.84 3.63 -15.60
N LYS A 201 -9.73 4.89 -16.04
CA LYS A 201 -9.05 5.26 -17.29
C LYS A 201 -7.53 5.23 -17.11
N VAL A 202 -7.02 5.66 -15.96
CA VAL A 202 -5.57 5.69 -15.72
C VAL A 202 -5.00 4.29 -15.45
N GLY A 203 -5.80 3.36 -14.93
CA GLY A 203 -5.38 1.94 -14.80
C GLY A 203 -5.33 1.15 -16.13
N CYS A 204 -5.92 1.65 -17.21
CA CYS A 204 -6.01 0.93 -18.48
C CYS A 204 -4.64 0.54 -19.11
N PRO A 205 -3.61 1.39 -19.15
CA PRO A 205 -2.34 1.06 -19.77
C PRO A 205 -1.65 -0.16 -19.14
N ILE A 206 -1.63 -0.24 -17.81
CA ILE A 206 -1.02 -1.38 -17.10
C ILE A 206 -1.80 -2.68 -17.30
N ALA A 207 -3.12 -2.62 -17.30
CA ALA A 207 -3.96 -3.79 -17.60
C ALA A 207 -3.77 -4.23 -19.06
N LYS A 208 -3.70 -3.30 -20.02
CA LYS A 208 -3.46 -3.60 -21.44
C LYS A 208 -2.09 -4.27 -21.65
N GLU A 209 -1.05 -3.78 -20.98
CA GLU A 209 0.28 -4.37 -21.06
C GLU A 209 0.29 -5.79 -20.47
N LEU A 210 -0.31 -5.99 -19.29
CA LEU A 210 -0.44 -7.31 -18.68
C LEU A 210 -1.17 -8.29 -19.62
N MET A 211 -2.33 -7.90 -20.14
CA MET A 211 -3.10 -8.73 -21.06
C MET A 211 -2.33 -9.01 -22.37
N GLY A 212 -1.61 -8.01 -22.89
CA GLY A 212 -0.76 -8.17 -24.06
C GLY A 212 0.38 -9.16 -23.83
N TYR A 213 1.03 -9.09 -22.66
CA TYR A 213 2.06 -10.03 -22.26
C TYR A 213 1.51 -11.47 -22.12
N LEU A 214 0.40 -11.65 -21.41
CA LEU A 214 -0.23 -12.96 -21.24
C LEU A 214 -0.68 -13.55 -22.58
N ASN A 215 -1.24 -12.73 -23.48
CA ASN A 215 -1.63 -13.18 -24.82
C ASN A 215 -0.42 -13.57 -25.67
N ALA A 216 0.69 -12.83 -25.60
CA ALA A 216 1.92 -13.19 -26.31
C ALA A 216 2.47 -14.55 -25.82
N VAL A 217 2.52 -14.76 -24.50
CA VAL A 217 2.90 -16.04 -23.89
C VAL A 217 1.96 -17.17 -24.33
N ALA A 218 0.65 -16.93 -24.36
CA ALA A 218 -0.34 -17.91 -24.83
C ALA A 218 -0.12 -18.34 -26.29
N ASN A 219 0.37 -17.43 -27.13
CA ASN A 219 0.69 -17.66 -28.54
C ASN A 219 2.12 -18.21 -28.76
N ASN A 220 2.80 -18.64 -27.70
CA ASN A 220 4.19 -19.14 -27.73
C ASN A 220 5.21 -18.15 -28.31
N ASP A 221 5.01 -16.84 -28.07
CA ASP A 221 6.02 -15.82 -28.39
C ASP A 221 7.26 -16.05 -27.51
N SER A 222 8.28 -16.70 -28.08
CA SER A 222 9.52 -17.08 -27.39
C SER A 222 10.41 -15.89 -27.03
N ASP A 223 10.13 -14.71 -27.59
CA ASP A 223 10.91 -13.50 -27.34
C ASP A 223 10.48 -12.78 -26.05
N ARG A 224 9.46 -13.30 -25.35
CA ARG A 224 8.97 -12.73 -24.10
C ARG A 224 9.76 -13.21 -22.89
N PRO A 225 10.06 -12.31 -21.93
CA PRO A 225 10.65 -12.72 -20.66
C PRO A 225 9.72 -13.68 -19.94
N SER A 226 10.31 -14.57 -19.14
CA SER A 226 9.57 -15.57 -18.37
C SER A 226 8.93 -14.98 -17.11
N ALA A 227 9.50 -13.91 -16.57
CA ALA A 227 8.86 -13.12 -15.53
C ALA A 227 9.21 -11.63 -15.65
N VAL A 228 8.24 -10.80 -15.27
CA VAL A 228 8.40 -9.34 -15.21
C VAL A 228 8.02 -8.87 -13.82
N PHE A 229 8.94 -8.21 -13.13
CA PHE A 229 8.75 -7.63 -11.81
C PHE A 229 8.62 -6.11 -11.93
N ARG A 230 7.60 -5.53 -11.31
CA ARG A 230 7.38 -4.07 -11.29
C ARG A 230 7.25 -3.60 -9.86
N PHE A 231 8.03 -2.58 -9.50
CA PHE A 231 8.01 -1.92 -8.21
C PHE A 231 7.49 -0.50 -8.40
N GLY A 232 6.48 -0.14 -7.62
CA GLY A 232 5.81 1.16 -7.71
C GLY A 232 5.23 1.59 -6.36
N SER A 233 4.24 2.48 -6.42
CA SER A 233 3.53 3.00 -5.25
C SER A 233 2.15 2.34 -5.09
N SER A 234 1.51 2.63 -3.96
CA SER A 234 0.08 2.36 -3.71
C SER A 234 -0.82 2.75 -4.89
N ALA A 235 -0.57 3.91 -5.49
CA ALA A 235 -1.34 4.40 -6.64
C ALA A 235 -1.26 3.42 -7.83
N GLY A 236 -0.07 2.90 -8.12
CA GLY A 236 0.15 1.92 -9.20
C GLY A 236 -0.53 0.57 -8.92
N LEU A 237 -0.39 0.05 -7.69
CA LEU A 237 -1.05 -1.21 -7.31
C LEU A 237 -2.57 -1.07 -7.35
N LEU A 238 -3.13 -0.06 -6.69
CA LEU A 238 -4.58 0.12 -6.56
C LEU A 238 -5.25 0.36 -7.92
N THR A 239 -4.65 1.14 -8.81
CA THR A 239 -5.20 1.36 -10.15
C THR A 239 -5.08 0.13 -11.05
N THR A 240 -4.05 -0.71 -10.85
CA THR A 240 -3.97 -2.03 -11.49
C THR A 240 -5.11 -2.93 -11.02
N LEU A 241 -5.30 -3.05 -9.71
CA LEU A 241 -6.38 -3.85 -9.12
C LEU A 241 -7.76 -3.37 -9.57
N LEU A 242 -7.96 -2.04 -9.61
CA LEU A 242 -9.17 -1.40 -10.12
C LEU A 242 -9.46 -1.81 -11.57
N ALA A 243 -8.46 -1.71 -12.45
CA ALA A 243 -8.60 -2.06 -13.87
C ALA A 243 -8.93 -3.56 -14.08
N LEU A 244 -8.48 -4.42 -13.16
CA LEU A 244 -8.79 -5.85 -13.15
C LEU A 244 -10.12 -6.19 -12.45
N GLY A 245 -10.82 -5.20 -11.87
CA GLY A 245 -12.09 -5.41 -11.18
C GLY A 245 -11.95 -6.05 -9.78
N VAL A 246 -10.77 -5.99 -9.17
CA VAL A 246 -10.47 -6.58 -7.85
C VAL A 246 -10.95 -5.67 -6.71
N ALA A 247 -11.44 -6.28 -5.63
CA ALA A 247 -11.92 -5.58 -4.44
C ALA A 247 -13.07 -4.58 -4.71
N ARG A 248 -13.92 -4.90 -5.69
CA ARG A 248 -15.11 -4.10 -6.02
C ARG A 248 -16.27 -4.39 -5.08
N ASP A 249 -16.75 -3.37 -4.41
CA ASP A 249 -17.94 -3.44 -3.57
C ASP A 249 -19.25 -3.38 -4.39
N PRO A 250 -20.29 -4.14 -3.99
CA PRO A 250 -21.61 -4.06 -4.64
C PRO A 250 -22.32 -2.74 -4.35
N ILE A 251 -22.05 -2.15 -3.19
CA ILE A 251 -22.56 -0.85 -2.77
C ILE A 251 -21.34 0.07 -2.59
N PRO A 252 -21.27 1.22 -3.28
CA PRO A 252 -20.16 2.16 -3.11
C PRO A 252 -19.97 2.58 -1.65
N LEU A 253 -18.71 2.72 -1.23
CA LEU A 253 -18.37 3.25 0.08
C LEU A 253 -18.73 4.74 0.13
N THR A 254 -19.42 5.17 1.18
CA THR A 254 -19.75 6.57 1.43
C THR A 254 -19.52 6.90 2.90
N HIS A 255 -19.44 8.19 3.23
CA HIS A 255 -19.36 8.68 4.61
C HIS A 255 -20.55 8.25 5.47
N SER A 256 -21.69 7.92 4.86
CA SER A 256 -22.95 7.65 5.55
C SER A 256 -23.28 6.17 5.73
N ASN A 257 -22.48 5.24 5.18
CA ASN A 257 -22.81 3.81 5.17
C ASN A 257 -21.80 2.91 5.89
N TYR A 258 -20.98 3.45 6.80
CA TYR A 258 -20.00 2.69 7.61
C TYR A 258 -20.55 1.38 8.18
N HIS A 259 -21.70 1.42 8.86
CA HIS A 259 -22.30 0.23 9.50
C HIS A 259 -22.74 -0.84 8.49
N ALA A 260 -23.13 -0.43 7.28
CA ALA A 260 -23.49 -1.35 6.19
C ALA A 260 -22.24 -1.95 5.51
N GLN A 261 -21.08 -1.29 5.65
CA GLN A 261 -19.83 -1.63 4.97
C GLN A 261 -18.87 -2.46 5.85
N TYR A 262 -19.39 -3.21 6.83
CA TYR A 262 -18.56 -4.08 7.69
C TYR A 262 -17.84 -5.19 6.89
N ARG A 263 -18.43 -5.65 5.79
CA ARG A 263 -17.88 -6.70 4.89
C ARG A 263 -17.37 -6.16 3.55
N ARG A 264 -17.05 -4.86 3.50
CA ARG A 264 -16.50 -4.24 2.30
C ARG A 264 -15.25 -4.96 1.80
N GLN A 265 -15.12 -5.04 0.49
CA GLN A 265 -13.99 -5.62 -0.21
C GLN A 265 -12.85 -4.60 -0.32
N TRP A 266 -13.18 -3.32 -0.54
CA TRP A 266 -12.21 -2.23 -0.50
C TRP A 266 -11.79 -1.90 0.93
N ARG A 267 -10.79 -2.64 1.42
CA ARG A 267 -10.20 -2.47 2.76
C ARG A 267 -8.69 -2.39 2.65
N MET A 268 -8.11 -1.22 2.87
CA MET A 268 -6.70 -0.92 2.63
C MET A 268 -5.76 -1.80 3.45
N SER A 269 -6.13 -2.16 4.67
CA SER A 269 -5.36 -3.11 5.49
C SER A 269 -5.21 -4.51 4.87
N GLN A 270 -6.06 -4.87 3.90
CA GLN A 270 -6.01 -6.14 3.17
C GLN A 270 -5.56 -5.98 1.72
N VAL A 271 -5.93 -4.89 1.06
CA VAL A 271 -5.70 -4.68 -0.38
C VAL A 271 -4.33 -4.06 -0.65
N ASP A 272 -3.92 -3.08 0.15
CA ASP A 272 -2.66 -2.35 -0.04
C ASP A 272 -1.92 -2.13 1.30
N PRO A 273 -1.53 -3.21 2.01
CA PRO A 273 -0.62 -3.08 3.14
C PRO A 273 0.79 -2.69 2.66
N PHE A 274 1.69 -2.36 3.59
CA PHE A 274 3.12 -2.26 3.25
C PHE A 274 3.60 -3.53 2.55
N SER A 275 4.37 -3.37 1.47
CA SER A 275 4.81 -4.47 0.60
C SER A 275 3.65 -5.22 -0.10
N GLY A 276 2.46 -4.61 -0.19
CA GLY A 276 1.33 -5.08 -0.97
C GLY A 276 1.74 -5.36 -2.43
N ASN A 277 1.26 -6.47 -2.98
CA ASN A 277 1.65 -6.90 -4.33
C ASN A 277 0.53 -7.72 -5.00
N PHE A 278 0.59 -7.75 -6.33
CA PHE A 278 -0.28 -8.54 -7.19
C PHE A 278 0.59 -9.36 -8.14
N ALA A 279 0.22 -10.62 -8.34
CA ALA A 279 0.89 -11.51 -9.28
C ALA A 279 -0.14 -12.18 -10.20
N ALA A 280 0.12 -12.12 -11.51
CA ALA A 280 -0.59 -12.88 -12.52
C ALA A 280 0.31 -13.99 -13.05
N VAL A 281 -0.19 -15.22 -13.08
CA VAL A 281 0.57 -16.40 -13.50
C VAL A 281 -0.20 -17.08 -14.62
N PHE A 282 0.49 -17.34 -15.74
CA PHE A 282 -0.07 -18.06 -16.87
C PHE A 282 0.22 -19.56 -16.72
N TYR A 283 -0.84 -20.38 -16.72
CA TYR A 283 -0.74 -21.84 -16.70
C TYR A 283 -1.16 -22.39 -18.06
N LYS A 284 -0.44 -23.40 -18.54
CA LYS A 284 -0.72 -24.11 -19.79
C LYS A 284 -0.62 -25.61 -19.57
#